data_AF-A0A7X4BQ38-F1
#
_entry.id   AF-A0A7X4BQ38-F1
#
_cell.length_a   1.000
_cell.length_b   1.000
_cell.length_c   1.000
_cell.angle_alpha   90.00
_cell.angle_beta   90.00
_cell.angle_gamma   90.00
#
_symmetry.space_group_name_H-M   'P 1'
#
loop_
_entity.id
_entity.type
_entity.pdbx_description
1 polymer ?
#
loop_
_entity_poly.entity_id
_entity_poly.type
_entity_poly.pdbx_seq_one_letter_code
_entity_poly.pdbx_strand_id
1 'polypeptide(L)'
;MSNPWQAARIAEELIEDLKTNCETDENIYDRRSYLIPTLQEHVTGEVENQSEQIFRKKLENGEIRFGLEVGKPNYKLRQNYKIEVHANQNLLTKYGKPVQFSLFEPMYEYSSDNELEKNFAHFLDGEKALQWWHRVVARQQGEYYVQGWNKQRIYPDFVAMAKEVEGMTRVLIFETKGQQLEGNRDTKYKQKVLKTLEAAFNATSDMKIREVPTQTGIFRLVFSKQEFPEISAQLNDGRYSTES
;
A
#
# COMPACT_ATOMS: atom_id res chain seq x y z
N MET A 1 -15.49 -1.04 17.38
CA MET A 1 -15.37 -1.01 18.86
C MET A 1 -15.34 -2.46 19.31
N SER A 2 -14.17 -3.03 19.65
CA SER A 2 -13.48 -2.96 20.94
C SER A 2 -14.41 -3.19 22.13
N ASN A 3 -14.00 -4.10 23.01
CA ASN A 3 -14.73 -4.57 24.17
C ASN A 3 -15.37 -3.40 24.98
N PRO A 4 -16.71 -3.35 25.13
CA PRO A 4 -17.39 -2.30 25.88
C PRO A 4 -16.85 -2.08 27.30
N TRP A 5 -16.38 -3.14 27.94
CA TRP A 5 -15.81 -3.10 29.28
C TRP A 5 -14.47 -2.34 29.34
N GLN A 6 -13.65 -2.42 28.30
CA GLN A 6 -12.39 -1.66 28.23
C GLN A 6 -12.65 -0.18 27.95
N ALA A 7 -13.67 0.12 27.14
CA ALA A 7 -14.07 1.51 26.89
C ALA A 7 -14.60 2.18 28.17
N ALA A 8 -15.41 1.46 28.95
CA ALA A 8 -15.90 1.93 30.24
C ALA A 8 -14.74 2.18 31.22
N ARG A 9 -13.83 1.22 31.40
CA ARG A 9 -12.65 1.36 32.27
C ARG A 9 -11.82 2.60 31.94
N ILE A 10 -11.48 2.79 30.66
CA ILE A 10 -10.66 3.94 30.24
C ILE A 10 -11.40 5.27 30.48
N ALA A 11 -12.72 5.30 30.28
CA ALA A 11 -13.51 6.50 30.54
C ALA A 11 -13.61 6.81 32.05
N GLU A 12 -13.75 5.78 32.88
CA GLU A 12 -13.73 5.90 34.34
C GLU A 12 -12.38 6.42 34.84
N GLU A 13 -11.27 5.86 34.37
CA GLU A 13 -9.91 6.31 34.68
C GLU A 13 -9.71 7.79 34.31
N LEU A 14 -10.17 8.22 33.12
CA LEU A 14 -10.12 9.64 32.73
C LEU A 14 -10.91 10.54 33.69
N ILE A 15 -12.11 10.12 34.10
CA ILE A 15 -12.95 10.90 35.03
C ILE A 15 -12.27 11.01 36.40
N GLU A 16 -11.70 9.92 36.91
CA GLU A 16 -10.95 9.90 38.17
C GLU A 16 -9.72 10.82 38.13
N ASP A 17 -8.96 10.77 37.04
CA ASP A 17 -7.80 11.64 36.83
C ASP A 17 -8.19 13.13 36.77
N LEU A 18 -9.29 13.46 36.09
CA LEU A 18 -9.80 14.84 36.03
C LEU A 18 -10.22 15.35 37.42
N LYS A 19 -10.94 14.52 38.20
CA LYS A 19 -11.33 14.85 39.58
C LYS A 19 -10.13 15.06 40.50
N THR A 20 -9.11 14.23 40.35
CA THR A 20 -7.85 14.34 41.10
C THR A 20 -7.13 15.67 40.79
N ASN A 21 -7.33 16.21 39.58
CA ASN A 21 -6.82 17.51 39.14
C ASN A 21 -7.80 18.69 39.44
N CYS A 22 -8.67 18.54 40.44
CA CYS A 22 -9.61 19.55 40.91
C CYS A 22 -10.73 19.96 39.93
N GLU A 23 -11.05 19.12 38.94
CA GLU A 23 -12.21 19.35 38.07
C GLU A 23 -13.51 18.88 38.74
N THR A 24 -14.56 19.69 38.65
CA THR A 24 -15.89 19.35 39.20
C THR A 24 -16.68 18.46 38.24
N ASP A 25 -17.65 17.71 38.76
CA ASP A 25 -18.57 16.90 37.95
C ASP A 25 -19.31 17.74 36.90
N GLU A 26 -19.70 18.97 37.25
CA GLU A 26 -20.35 19.92 36.33
C GLU A 26 -19.40 20.34 35.20
N ASN A 27 -18.14 20.69 35.51
CA ASN A 27 -17.15 21.07 34.50
C ASN A 27 -16.80 19.91 33.54
N ILE A 28 -16.79 18.68 34.04
CA ILE A 28 -16.57 17.47 33.23
C ILE A 28 -17.78 17.24 32.32
N TYR A 29 -18.99 17.32 32.88
CA TYR A 29 -20.23 17.15 32.11
C TYR A 29 -20.37 18.19 31.00
N ASP A 30 -20.09 19.46 31.28
CA ASP A 30 -20.21 20.55 30.32
C ASP A 30 -19.22 20.43 29.15
N ARG A 31 -18.04 19.85 29.39
CA ARG A 31 -17.02 19.60 28.37
C ARG A 31 -17.09 18.21 27.73
N ARG A 32 -18.08 17.38 28.08
CA ARG A 32 -18.19 15.98 27.59
C ARG A 32 -18.14 15.85 26.07
N SER A 33 -18.73 16.81 25.34
CA SER A 33 -18.76 16.84 23.88
C SER A 33 -17.38 17.03 23.25
N TYR A 34 -16.43 17.57 24.00
CA TYR A 34 -15.02 17.67 23.63
C TYR A 34 -14.21 16.48 24.15
N LEU A 35 -14.40 16.12 25.42
CA LEU A 35 -13.64 15.04 26.08
C LEU A 35 -13.82 13.68 25.41
N ILE A 36 -15.05 13.33 25.02
CA ILE A 36 -15.33 12.01 24.41
C ILE A 36 -14.62 11.84 23.05
N PRO A 37 -14.75 12.76 22.07
CA PRO A 37 -13.99 12.66 20.81
C PRO A 37 -12.48 12.63 21.02
N THR A 38 -11.94 13.46 21.93
CA THR A 38 -10.51 13.49 22.24
C THR A 38 -10.03 12.16 22.81
N LEU A 39 -10.77 11.57 23.76
CA LEU A 39 -10.44 10.27 24.31
C LEU A 39 -10.49 9.18 23.22
N GLN A 40 -11.52 9.19 22.37
CA GLN A 40 -11.63 8.24 21.26
C GLN A 40 -10.45 8.37 20.30
N GLU A 41 -10.03 9.59 19.98
CA GLU A 41 -8.87 9.85 19.12
C GLU A 41 -7.58 9.33 19.74
N HIS A 42 -7.34 9.60 21.03
CA HIS A 42 -6.15 9.12 21.75
C HIS A 42 -6.11 7.60 21.84
N VAL A 43 -7.21 6.95 22.25
CA VAL A 43 -7.29 5.49 22.34
C VAL A 43 -7.08 4.86 20.96
N THR A 44 -7.68 5.42 19.92
CA THR A 44 -7.50 4.92 18.55
C THR A 44 -6.05 5.06 18.10
N GLY A 45 -5.41 6.20 18.38
CA GLY A 45 -4.00 6.45 18.08
C GLY A 45 -3.07 5.49 18.82
N GLU A 46 -3.35 5.21 20.09
CA GLU A 46 -2.53 4.30 20.90
C GLU A 46 -2.67 2.84 20.44
N VAL A 47 -3.89 2.40 20.11
CA VAL A 47 -4.11 1.09 19.50
C VAL A 47 -3.37 0.98 18.18
N GLU A 48 -3.39 2.01 17.34
CA GLU A 48 -2.65 2.04 16.08
C GLU A 48 -1.13 1.96 16.31
N ASN A 49 -0.60 2.74 17.25
CA ASN A 49 0.83 2.76 17.60
C ASN A 49 1.31 1.39 18.11
N GLN A 50 0.58 0.78 19.05
CA GLN A 50 0.94 -0.54 19.57
C GLN A 50 0.82 -1.62 18.49
N SER A 51 -0.21 -1.53 17.64
CA SER A 51 -0.37 -2.46 16.51
C SER A 51 0.79 -2.34 15.52
N GLU A 52 1.23 -1.12 15.21
CA GLU A 52 2.41 -0.85 14.38
C GLU A 52 3.67 -1.50 15.00
N GLN A 53 3.92 -1.28 16.29
CA GLN A 53 5.08 -1.83 17.00
C GLN A 53 5.08 -3.37 16.99
N ILE A 54 3.95 -3.99 17.31
CA ILE A 54 3.79 -5.45 17.29
C ILE A 54 4.03 -5.98 15.88
N PHE A 55 3.47 -5.33 14.86
CA PHE A 55 3.64 -5.74 13.46
C PHE A 55 5.10 -5.68 13.02
N ARG A 56 5.82 -4.58 13.34
CA ARG A 56 7.25 -4.43 13.06
C ARG A 56 8.09 -5.50 13.76
N LYS A 57 7.86 -5.74 15.05
CA LYS A 57 8.54 -6.80 15.80
C LYS A 57 8.32 -8.18 15.16
N LYS A 58 7.10 -8.46 14.69
CA LYS A 58 6.79 -9.71 14.00
C LYS A 58 7.47 -9.84 12.64
N LEU A 59 7.66 -8.74 11.91
CA LEU A 59 8.46 -8.72 10.69
C LEU A 59 9.94 -9.00 11.00
N GLU A 60 10.50 -8.32 11.99
CA GLU A 60 11.89 -8.49 12.43
C GLU A 60 12.18 -9.93 12.91
N ASN A 61 11.23 -10.53 13.62
CA ASN A 61 11.31 -11.91 14.07
C ASN A 61 11.04 -12.95 12.95
N GLY A 62 10.62 -12.52 11.76
CA GLY A 62 10.23 -13.41 10.66
C GLY A 62 8.91 -14.17 10.88
N GLU A 63 8.12 -13.82 11.89
CA GLU A 63 6.77 -14.36 12.12
C GLU A 63 5.81 -13.90 11.02
N ILE A 64 5.97 -12.65 10.57
CA ILE A 64 5.34 -12.12 9.36
C ILE A 64 6.45 -12.00 8.33
N ARG A 65 6.21 -12.51 7.12
CA ARG A 65 7.13 -12.36 6.00
C ARG A 65 6.40 -11.72 4.83
N PHE A 66 7.07 -10.78 4.18
CA PHE A 66 6.58 -10.15 2.97
C PHE A 66 7.61 -10.37 1.87
N GLY A 67 7.35 -11.35 1.00
CA GLY A 67 8.24 -11.79 -0.06
C GLY A 67 7.52 -12.71 -1.03
N LEU A 68 8.12 -12.95 -2.20
CA LEU A 68 7.62 -13.95 -3.13
C LEU A 68 8.09 -15.33 -2.69
N GLU A 69 7.16 -16.23 -2.37
CA GLU A 69 7.47 -17.62 -2.05
C GLU A 69 7.37 -18.48 -3.32
N VAL A 70 8.47 -19.18 -3.65
CA VAL A 70 8.55 -20.10 -4.79
C VAL A 70 8.00 -21.50 -4.44
N GLY A 71 7.53 -21.68 -3.21
CA GLY A 71 6.96 -22.93 -2.71
C GLY A 71 5.53 -23.18 -3.20
N LYS A 72 4.80 -24.04 -2.50
CA LYS A 72 3.37 -24.26 -2.77
C LYS A 72 2.66 -22.91 -2.61
N PRO A 73 2.04 -22.37 -3.67
CA PRO A 73 1.46 -21.04 -3.60
C PRO A 73 0.38 -21.03 -2.52
N ASN A 74 0.54 -20.14 -1.53
CA ASN A 74 -0.46 -19.86 -0.51
C ASN A 74 -1.69 -19.12 -1.08
N TYR A 75 -1.63 -18.79 -2.37
CA TYR A 75 -2.67 -18.13 -3.15
C TYR A 75 -2.96 -18.95 -4.42
N LYS A 76 -4.19 -19.41 -4.58
CA LYS A 76 -4.59 -20.13 -5.80
C LYS A 76 -4.95 -19.11 -6.89
N LEU A 77 -4.13 -19.03 -7.94
CA LEU A 77 -4.44 -18.21 -9.11
C LEU A 77 -5.77 -18.67 -9.72
N ARG A 78 -6.64 -17.70 -10.02
CA ARG A 78 -7.90 -17.99 -10.70
C ARG A 78 -7.62 -18.30 -12.17
N GLN A 79 -8.24 -19.37 -12.67
CA GLN A 79 -8.13 -19.72 -14.09
C GLN A 79 -8.97 -18.81 -14.99
N ASN A 80 -10.07 -18.27 -14.45
CA ASN A 80 -10.99 -17.41 -15.18
C ASN A 80 -11.31 -16.18 -14.35
N TYR A 81 -11.54 -15.07 -15.05
CA TYR A 81 -11.92 -13.80 -14.45
C TYR A 81 -13.12 -13.22 -15.20
N LYS A 82 -14.05 -12.59 -14.46
CA LYS A 82 -15.21 -11.90 -15.05
C LYS A 82 -14.98 -10.40 -14.96
N ILE A 83 -15.00 -9.75 -16.12
CA ILE A 83 -14.90 -8.30 -16.23
C ILE A 83 -16.28 -7.81 -16.64
N GLU A 84 -16.87 -6.92 -15.85
CA GLU A 84 -18.08 -6.21 -16.24
C GLU A 84 -17.69 -5.09 -17.20
N VAL A 85 -18.28 -5.10 -18.39
CA VAL A 85 -18.01 -4.14 -19.47
C VAL A 85 -19.33 -3.53 -19.88
N HIS A 86 -19.38 -2.21 -20.00
CA HIS A 86 -20.55 -1.52 -20.56
C HIS A 86 -20.54 -1.59 -22.09
N ALA A 87 -21.73 -1.62 -22.71
CA ALA A 87 -21.87 -1.80 -24.17
C ALA A 87 -21.06 -0.80 -25.02
N ASN A 88 -20.78 0.39 -24.50
CA ASN A 88 -20.04 1.46 -25.18
C ASN A 88 -18.65 1.72 -24.57
N GLN A 89 -18.12 0.78 -23.80
CA GLN A 89 -16.84 0.97 -23.13
C GLN A 89 -15.68 0.70 -24.11
N ASN A 90 -14.85 1.70 -24.36
CA ASN A 90 -13.71 1.58 -25.25
C ASN A 90 -12.59 0.76 -24.60
N LEU A 91 -11.70 0.21 -25.42
CA LEU A 91 -10.43 -0.32 -24.95
C LEU A 91 -9.55 0.81 -24.43
N LEU A 92 -8.76 0.52 -23.39
CA LEU A 92 -7.71 1.42 -22.95
C LEU A 92 -6.61 1.44 -24.01
N THR A 93 -6.41 2.59 -24.67
CA THR A 93 -5.45 2.74 -25.76
C THR A 93 -4.42 3.83 -25.48
N LYS A 94 -3.20 3.58 -25.96
CA LYS A 94 -2.09 4.53 -26.01
C LYS A 94 -1.64 4.69 -27.45
N TYR A 95 -1.62 5.92 -27.96
CA TYR A 95 -1.30 6.23 -29.36
C TYR A 95 -2.11 5.40 -30.39
N GLY A 96 -3.40 5.17 -30.10
CA GLY A 96 -4.31 4.43 -31.00
C GLY A 96 -4.15 2.91 -30.98
N LYS A 97 -3.30 2.35 -30.10
CA LYS A 97 -3.14 0.91 -29.89
C LYS A 97 -3.57 0.53 -28.47
N PRO A 98 -4.15 -0.66 -28.24
CA PRO A 98 -4.37 -1.16 -26.89
C PRO A 98 -3.08 -1.18 -26.08
N VAL A 99 -3.19 -0.99 -24.77
CA VAL A 99 -2.04 -1.16 -23.86
C VAL A 99 -1.40 -2.54 -24.04
N GLN A 100 -0.08 -2.61 -23.99
CA GLN A 100 0.70 -3.79 -24.43
C GLN A 100 1.32 -4.59 -23.29
N PHE A 101 1.53 -3.98 -22.12
CA PHE A 101 2.18 -4.62 -20.97
C PHE A 101 1.21 -4.95 -19.83
N SER A 102 -0.09 -4.82 -20.06
CA SER A 102 -1.07 -5.28 -19.06
C SER A 102 -1.01 -6.80 -18.93
N LEU A 103 -0.99 -7.32 -17.69
CA LEU A 103 -0.88 -8.75 -17.42
C LEU A 103 -2.10 -9.54 -17.93
N PHE A 104 -3.26 -8.89 -18.03
CA PHE A 104 -4.49 -9.50 -18.54
C PHE A 104 -5.02 -8.71 -19.73
N GLU A 105 -5.45 -9.41 -20.77
CA GLU A 105 -6.06 -8.81 -21.97
C GLU A 105 -7.55 -9.18 -22.10
N PRO A 106 -8.45 -8.27 -22.53
CA PRO A 106 -8.25 -6.83 -22.80
C PRO A 106 -8.61 -5.88 -21.63
N MET A 107 -7.94 -4.71 -21.58
CA MET A 107 -8.23 -3.61 -20.65
C MET A 107 -9.16 -2.56 -21.27
N TYR A 108 -10.11 -2.05 -20.48
CA TYR A 108 -11.10 -1.05 -20.90
C TYR A 108 -10.85 0.31 -20.27
N GLU A 109 -11.31 1.38 -20.92
CA GLU A 109 -11.26 2.73 -20.38
C GLU A 109 -12.02 2.83 -19.05
N TYR A 110 -11.48 3.65 -18.16
CA TYR A 110 -12.06 3.92 -16.85
C TYR A 110 -13.27 4.85 -16.96
N SER A 111 -14.10 4.89 -15.91
CA SER A 111 -15.00 6.02 -15.71
C SER A 111 -14.20 7.33 -15.66
N SER A 112 -14.78 8.42 -16.14
CA SER A 112 -14.15 9.75 -16.28
C SER A 112 -13.51 10.31 -14.99
N ASP A 113 -13.88 9.80 -13.82
CA ASP A 113 -13.36 10.27 -12.53
C ASP A 113 -11.94 9.76 -12.20
N ASN A 114 -11.38 8.85 -13.01
CA ASN A 114 -10.10 8.16 -12.73
C ASN A 114 -8.97 8.56 -13.71
N GLU A 115 -8.90 9.83 -14.13
CA GLU A 115 -7.87 10.31 -15.07
C GLU A 115 -6.43 10.12 -14.58
N LEU A 116 -6.17 10.22 -13.26
CA LEU A 116 -4.83 9.97 -12.71
C LEU A 116 -4.39 8.52 -12.94
N GLU A 117 -5.26 7.56 -12.62
CA GLU A 117 -5.01 6.13 -12.85
C GLU A 117 -4.82 5.85 -14.35
N LYS A 118 -5.60 6.53 -15.21
CA LYS A 118 -5.45 6.43 -16.67
C LYS A 118 -4.07 6.86 -17.14
N ASN A 119 -3.65 8.06 -16.74
CA ASN A 119 -2.35 8.59 -17.10
C ASN A 119 -1.21 7.74 -16.55
N PHE A 120 -1.37 7.20 -15.33
CA PHE A 120 -0.38 6.32 -14.74
C PHE A 120 -0.30 4.96 -15.45
N ALA A 121 -1.44 4.38 -15.85
CA ALA A 121 -1.46 3.16 -16.67
C ALA A 121 -0.74 3.39 -18.02
N HIS A 122 -0.99 4.52 -18.69
CA HIS A 122 -0.27 4.88 -19.91
C HIS A 122 1.22 5.09 -19.67
N PHE A 123 1.61 5.66 -18.54
CA PHE A 123 3.01 5.78 -18.15
C PHE A 123 3.66 4.41 -18.03
N LEU A 124 3.10 3.51 -17.19
CA LEU A 124 3.59 2.13 -17.04
C LEU A 124 3.70 1.44 -18.40
N ASP A 125 2.68 1.53 -19.25
CA ASP A 125 2.67 0.90 -20.56
C ASP A 125 3.73 1.46 -21.54
N GLY A 126 4.23 2.67 -21.27
CA GLY A 126 5.35 3.26 -22.02
C GLY A 126 6.72 2.79 -21.58
N GLU A 127 6.82 2.24 -20.37
CA GLU A 127 8.11 1.97 -19.77
C GLU A 127 8.71 0.69 -20.33
N LYS A 128 9.75 0.84 -21.14
CA LYS A 128 10.48 -0.28 -21.76
C LYS A 128 11.10 -1.22 -20.74
N ALA A 129 11.36 -0.71 -19.53
CA ALA A 129 11.89 -1.45 -18.40
C ALA A 129 10.84 -2.37 -17.75
N LEU A 130 9.54 -2.19 -18.00
CA LEU A 130 8.51 -3.09 -17.48
C LEU A 130 8.41 -4.37 -18.29
N GLN A 131 8.20 -5.47 -17.58
CA GLN A 131 7.82 -6.74 -18.16
C GLN A 131 6.29 -6.85 -18.24
N TRP A 132 5.60 -6.47 -17.16
CA TRP A 132 4.14 -6.40 -17.10
C TRP A 132 3.68 -5.47 -15.98
N TRP A 133 2.43 -5.02 -16.06
CA TRP A 133 1.70 -4.34 -14.99
C TRP A 133 0.27 -4.87 -14.89
N HIS A 134 -0.31 -4.84 -13.71
CA HIS A 134 -1.69 -5.22 -13.41
C HIS A 134 -2.35 -4.10 -12.63
N ARG A 135 -3.57 -3.73 -13.02
CA ARG A 135 -4.41 -2.83 -12.23
C ARG A 135 -5.26 -3.67 -11.29
N VAL A 136 -5.16 -3.40 -10.00
CA VAL A 136 -5.93 -4.09 -8.98
C VAL A 136 -7.27 -3.38 -8.81
N VAL A 137 -8.37 -4.13 -8.81
CA VAL A 137 -9.71 -3.58 -8.67
C VAL A 137 -10.27 -3.98 -7.31
N ALA A 138 -10.17 -3.10 -6.31
CA ALA A 138 -10.43 -3.38 -4.89
C ALA A 138 -11.78 -4.07 -4.54
N ARG A 139 -12.77 -4.04 -5.44
CA ARG A 139 -14.09 -4.67 -5.25
C ARG A 139 -14.25 -6.03 -5.91
N GLN A 140 -13.28 -6.47 -6.70
CA GLN A 140 -13.36 -7.78 -7.32
C GLN A 140 -12.77 -8.84 -6.38
N GLN A 141 -13.53 -9.91 -6.18
CA GLN A 141 -13.17 -10.95 -5.22
C GLN A 141 -11.87 -11.64 -5.64
N GLY A 142 -10.90 -11.71 -4.74
CA GLY A 142 -9.60 -12.36 -5.00
C GLY A 142 -8.55 -11.45 -5.63
N GLU A 143 -8.77 -10.13 -5.68
CA GLU A 143 -7.70 -9.22 -6.08
C GLU A 143 -6.54 -9.17 -5.08
N TYR A 144 -5.37 -8.74 -5.57
CA TYR A 144 -4.20 -8.54 -4.75
C TYR A 144 -4.42 -7.45 -3.71
N TYR A 145 -3.91 -7.66 -2.51
CA TYR A 145 -3.93 -6.67 -1.45
C TYR A 145 -2.68 -6.82 -0.59
N VAL A 146 -2.31 -5.73 0.07
CA VAL A 146 -1.32 -5.74 1.14
C VAL A 146 -2.01 -5.58 2.49
N GLN A 147 -1.45 -6.26 3.49
CA GLN A 147 -1.97 -6.25 4.85
C GLN A 147 -0.99 -5.50 5.75
N GLY A 148 -1.45 -4.40 6.34
CA GLY A 148 -0.72 -3.70 7.41
C GLY A 148 -1.23 -4.10 8.80
N TRP A 149 -0.93 -3.26 9.78
CA TRP A 149 -1.37 -3.46 11.17
C TRP A 149 -2.85 -3.06 11.42
N ASN A 150 -3.49 -2.32 10.51
CA ASN A 150 -4.93 -2.08 10.59
C ASN A 150 -5.72 -3.26 10.02
N LYS A 151 -6.94 -3.45 10.53
CA LYS A 151 -7.86 -4.52 10.07
C LYS A 151 -8.25 -4.41 8.59
N GLN A 152 -8.25 -3.20 8.04
CA GLN A 152 -8.58 -2.96 6.65
C GLN A 152 -7.40 -3.32 5.74
N ARG A 153 -7.72 -4.03 4.66
CA ARG A 153 -6.77 -4.36 3.60
C ARG A 153 -6.49 -3.10 2.77
N ILE A 154 -5.26 -2.98 2.29
CA ILE A 154 -4.86 -1.96 1.33
C ILE A 154 -4.84 -2.62 -0.04
N TYR A 155 -5.67 -2.12 -0.95
CA TYR A 155 -5.69 -2.55 -2.34
C TYR A 155 -4.94 -1.50 -3.15
N PRO A 156 -3.64 -1.71 -3.45
CA PRO A 156 -2.87 -0.77 -4.26
C PRO A 156 -3.50 -0.68 -5.64
N ASP A 157 -3.47 0.48 -6.31
CA ASP A 157 -4.08 0.61 -7.63
C ASP A 157 -3.35 -0.21 -8.70
N PHE A 158 -2.02 -0.34 -8.60
CA PHE A 158 -1.21 -1.08 -9.56
C PHE A 158 -0.15 -1.96 -8.89
N VAL A 159 0.09 -3.12 -9.51
CA VAL A 159 1.24 -3.98 -9.25
C VAL A 159 1.98 -4.15 -10.56
N ALA A 160 3.31 -4.06 -10.57
CA ALA A 160 4.09 -4.25 -11.79
C ALA A 160 5.39 -4.98 -11.51
N MET A 161 5.99 -5.51 -12.57
CA MET A 161 7.28 -6.17 -12.52
C MET A 161 8.18 -5.60 -13.62
N ALA A 162 9.38 -5.18 -13.23
CA ALA A 162 10.42 -4.79 -14.16
C ALA A 162 11.07 -6.03 -14.79
N LYS A 163 11.56 -5.86 -16.02
CA LYS A 163 12.42 -6.85 -16.68
C LYS A 163 13.64 -7.13 -15.82
N GLU A 164 14.09 -8.37 -15.86
CA GLU A 164 15.35 -8.77 -15.24
C GLU A 164 16.54 -8.09 -15.94
N VAL A 165 17.42 -7.49 -15.15
CA VAL A 165 18.70 -6.93 -15.59
C VAL A 165 19.77 -7.42 -14.61
N GLU A 166 20.82 -8.04 -15.15
CA GLU A 166 21.94 -8.60 -14.37
C GLU A 166 21.52 -9.51 -13.21
N GLY A 167 20.54 -10.38 -13.44
CA GLY A 167 20.06 -11.30 -12.40
C GLY A 167 19.23 -10.63 -11.30
N MET A 168 18.81 -9.38 -11.50
CA MET A 168 17.94 -8.64 -10.59
C MET A 168 16.63 -8.22 -11.27
N THR A 169 15.51 -8.42 -10.59
CA THR A 169 14.19 -7.92 -10.99
C THR A 169 13.60 -7.02 -9.89
N ARG A 170 12.67 -6.15 -10.28
CA ARG A 170 11.97 -5.25 -9.35
C ARG A 170 10.48 -5.54 -9.32
N VAL A 171 9.94 -5.73 -8.12
CA VAL A 171 8.50 -5.80 -7.85
C VAL A 171 8.02 -4.42 -7.42
N LEU A 172 7.01 -3.91 -8.11
CA LEU A 172 6.51 -2.55 -7.94
C LEU A 172 5.08 -2.59 -7.43
N ILE A 173 4.76 -1.76 -6.44
CA ILE A 173 3.41 -1.58 -5.91
C ILE A 173 3.12 -0.08 -5.87
N PHE A 174 2.03 0.35 -6.50
CA PHE A 174 1.66 1.76 -6.60
C PHE A 174 0.24 1.99 -6.09
N GLU A 175 0.09 2.99 -5.22
CA GLU A 175 -1.19 3.59 -4.86
C GLU A 175 -1.23 5.00 -5.46
N THR A 176 -2.17 5.27 -6.36
CA THR A 176 -2.40 6.61 -6.90
C THR A 176 -3.33 7.41 -5.98
N LYS A 177 -3.01 8.68 -5.78
CA LYS A 177 -3.83 9.60 -4.98
C LYS A 177 -3.89 10.99 -5.58
N GLY A 178 -5.10 11.55 -5.61
CA GLY A 178 -5.28 12.98 -5.84
C GLY A 178 -4.60 13.80 -4.75
N GLN A 179 -3.95 14.91 -5.13
CA GLN A 179 -3.16 15.72 -4.20
C GLN A 179 -3.95 16.22 -2.99
N GLN A 180 -5.25 16.49 -3.14
CA GLN A 180 -6.13 16.94 -2.05
C GLN A 180 -6.22 15.94 -0.88
N LEU A 181 -5.80 14.69 -1.08
CA LEU A 181 -5.75 13.65 -0.05
C LEU A 181 -4.37 13.52 0.60
N GLU A 182 -3.38 14.30 0.16
CA GLU A 182 -2.06 14.37 0.77
C GLU A 182 -2.20 14.85 2.22
N GLY A 183 -1.55 14.15 3.14
CA GLY A 183 -1.62 14.47 4.58
C GLY A 183 -2.84 13.92 5.32
N ASN A 184 -3.84 13.35 4.64
CA ASN A 184 -4.94 12.61 5.28
C ASN A 184 -4.39 11.43 6.12
N ARG A 185 -5.05 11.10 7.24
CA ARG A 185 -4.69 9.96 8.10
C ARG A 185 -4.61 8.64 7.32
N ASP A 186 -5.54 8.36 6.40
CA ASP A 186 -5.51 7.15 5.56
C ASP A 186 -4.25 7.12 4.67
N THR A 187 -3.97 8.24 4.00
CA THR A 187 -2.79 8.39 3.12
C THR A 187 -1.49 8.19 3.91
N LYS A 188 -1.37 8.82 5.10
CA LYS A 188 -0.21 8.67 5.98
C LYS A 188 -0.04 7.23 6.46
N TYR A 189 -1.14 6.56 6.84
CA TYR A 189 -1.11 5.16 7.24
C TYR A 189 -0.62 4.26 6.09
N LYS A 190 -1.21 4.37 4.89
CA LYS A 190 -0.80 3.60 3.71
C LYS A 190 0.68 3.83 3.38
N GLN A 191 1.15 5.07 3.46
CA GLN A 191 2.55 5.41 3.23
C GLN A 191 3.48 4.68 4.20
N LYS A 192 3.15 4.69 5.50
CA LYS A 192 3.93 3.97 6.51
C LYS A 192 3.93 2.48 6.26
N VAL A 193 2.79 1.88 5.92
CA VAL A 193 2.69 0.44 5.64
C VAL A 193 3.54 0.07 4.42
N LEU A 194 3.38 0.76 3.29
CA LEU A 194 4.14 0.49 2.07
C LEU A 194 5.65 0.62 2.31
N LYS A 195 6.10 1.67 3.01
CA LYS A 195 7.51 1.85 3.38
C LYS A 195 8.04 0.71 4.26
N THR A 196 7.22 0.23 5.20
CA THR A 196 7.59 -0.85 6.11
C THR A 196 7.71 -2.18 5.37
N LEU A 197 6.76 -2.46 4.47
CA LEU A 197 6.79 -3.67 3.65
C LEU A 197 7.94 -3.64 2.63
N GLU A 198 8.27 -2.48 2.07
CA GLU A 198 9.43 -2.32 1.17
C GLU A 198 10.73 -2.66 1.88
N ALA A 199 10.93 -2.11 3.08
CA ALA A 199 12.10 -2.40 3.89
C ALA A 199 12.19 -3.90 4.22
N ALA A 200 11.07 -4.52 4.63
CA ALA A 200 11.03 -5.95 4.92
C ALA A 200 11.30 -6.82 3.69
N PHE A 201 10.75 -6.45 2.52
CA PHE A 201 10.97 -7.15 1.26
C PHE A 201 12.45 -7.13 0.87
N ASN A 202 13.06 -5.95 0.91
CA ASN A 202 14.46 -5.74 0.53
C ASN A 202 15.46 -6.27 1.56
N ALA A 203 15.04 -6.51 2.80
CA ALA A 203 15.87 -7.20 3.80
C ALA A 203 15.87 -8.72 3.60
N THR A 204 14.82 -9.27 2.97
CA THR A 204 14.66 -10.73 2.79
C THR A 204 15.37 -11.24 1.52
N SER A 205 15.67 -10.37 0.57
CA SER A 205 16.32 -10.69 -0.71
C SER A 205 17.75 -11.26 -0.60
N ASP A 206 18.33 -11.30 0.59
CA ASP A 206 19.60 -12.00 0.87
C ASP A 206 19.44 -13.52 1.08
N MET A 207 18.22 -14.05 1.24
CA MET A 207 17.98 -15.50 1.27
C MET A 207 18.04 -16.09 -0.15
N LYS A 208 19.27 -16.43 -0.58
CA LYS A 208 19.56 -17.10 -1.85
C LYS A 208 18.89 -18.47 -1.95
N ILE A 209 17.66 -18.52 -2.47
CA ILE A 209 17.13 -19.73 -3.12
C ILE A 209 17.68 -19.72 -4.55
N ARG A 210 18.56 -20.66 -4.86
CA ARG A 210 19.48 -20.68 -6.02
C ARG A 210 18.86 -20.78 -7.43
N GLU A 211 17.59 -20.44 -7.63
CA GLU A 211 16.93 -20.56 -8.96
C GLU A 211 16.08 -19.34 -9.36
N VAL A 212 16.06 -18.25 -8.57
CA VAL A 212 15.28 -17.05 -8.89
C VAL A 212 16.17 -15.80 -8.89
N PRO A 213 15.96 -14.86 -9.83
CA PRO A 213 16.65 -13.56 -9.81
C PRO A 213 16.53 -12.89 -8.45
N THR A 214 17.55 -12.13 -8.07
CA THR A 214 17.51 -11.28 -6.87
C THR A 214 16.36 -10.29 -7.03
N GLN A 215 15.53 -10.14 -6.01
CA GLN A 215 14.34 -9.31 -6.08
C GLN A 215 14.50 -8.08 -5.22
N THR A 216 14.06 -6.94 -5.73
CA THR A 216 13.92 -5.72 -4.92
C THR A 216 12.51 -5.15 -5.07
N GLY A 217 11.99 -4.59 -4.00
CA GLY A 217 10.66 -3.99 -3.92
C GLY A 217 10.75 -2.47 -4.01
N ILE A 218 9.84 -1.85 -4.77
CA ILE A 218 9.60 -0.40 -4.77
C ILE A 218 8.10 -0.18 -4.59
N PHE A 219 7.70 0.28 -3.41
CA PHE A 219 6.31 0.49 -3.02
C PHE A 219 6.08 1.98 -2.76
N ARG A 220 5.19 2.60 -3.55
CA ARG A 220 5.07 4.06 -3.59
C ARG A 220 3.62 4.52 -3.63
N LEU A 221 3.38 5.67 -3.01
CA LEU A 221 2.22 6.50 -3.34
C LEU A 221 2.61 7.45 -4.48
N VAL A 222 1.78 7.54 -5.51
CA VAL A 222 1.97 8.39 -6.68
C VAL A 222 0.90 9.48 -6.64
N PHE A 223 1.34 10.74 -6.53
CA PHE A 223 0.47 11.90 -6.48
C PHE A 223 0.43 12.62 -7.83
N SER A 224 -0.71 13.23 -8.16
CA SER A 224 -0.97 13.86 -9.47
C SER A 224 -0.05 15.03 -9.86
N LYS A 225 0.78 15.57 -8.95
CA LYS A 225 1.74 16.66 -9.24
C LYS A 225 3.21 16.21 -9.27
N GLN A 226 3.50 14.96 -8.91
CA GLN A 226 4.85 14.44 -8.99
C GLN A 226 5.10 13.92 -10.41
N GLU A 227 6.32 14.10 -10.92
CA GLU A 227 6.76 13.32 -12.06
C GLU A 227 6.59 11.84 -11.70
N PHE A 228 6.05 11.07 -12.65
CA PHE A 228 5.89 9.65 -12.42
C PHE A 228 7.26 9.03 -12.10
N PRO A 229 7.32 8.11 -11.12
CA PRO A 229 8.58 7.61 -10.61
C PRO A 229 9.39 6.98 -11.73
N GLU A 230 10.67 7.31 -11.84
CA GLU A 230 11.54 6.63 -12.79
C GLU A 230 11.55 5.12 -12.51
N ILE A 231 11.10 4.35 -13.50
CA ILE A 231 11.18 2.89 -13.47
C ILE A 231 12.49 2.52 -14.19
N SER A 232 13.61 2.90 -13.61
CA SER A 232 14.92 2.50 -14.14
C SER A 232 15.21 1.05 -13.76
N ALA A 233 15.53 0.21 -14.75
CA ALA A 233 16.20 -1.07 -14.51
C ALA A 233 17.72 -0.88 -14.41
N GLN A 234 18.21 0.36 -14.54
CA GLN A 234 19.63 0.67 -14.50
C GLN A 234 20.16 0.43 -13.09
N LEU A 235 21.21 -0.38 -13.05
CA LEU A 235 22.05 -0.53 -11.89
C LEU A 235 22.62 0.84 -11.58
N ASN A 236 22.80 1.15 -10.30
CA ASN A 236 23.67 2.25 -9.94
C ASN A 236 25.00 2.01 -10.66
N ASP A 237 25.37 2.88 -11.61
CA ASP A 237 26.75 3.02 -12.03
C ASP A 237 27.53 3.41 -10.77
N GLY A 238 28.08 2.39 -10.12
CA GLY A 238 29.08 2.57 -9.10
C GLY A 238 30.16 3.44 -9.73
N ARG A 239 30.31 4.65 -9.22
CA ARG A 239 31.42 5.54 -9.52
C ARG A 239 32.71 4.75 -9.30
N TYR A 240 33.27 4.20 -10.36
CA TYR A 240 34.70 3.94 -10.41
C TYR A 240 35.34 5.30 -10.56
N SER A 241 35.80 5.85 -9.44
CA SER A 241 36.81 6.90 -9.44
C SER A 241 37.98 6.38 -10.27
N THR A 242 38.12 6.90 -11.49
CA THR A 242 39.41 6.91 -12.17
C THR A 242 40.25 7.97 -11.46
N GLU A 243 40.98 7.56 -10.43
CA GLU A 243 42.22 8.23 -10.06
C GLU A 243 43.33 7.50 -10.83
N SER A 244 43.76 8.18 -11.90
CA SER A 244 45.08 8.08 -12.50
C SER A 244 46.16 8.67 -11.59
#